data_AF-A0A7R9AI87-F1
#
_entry.id   AF-A0A7R9AI87-F1
#
_cell.length_a   1.000
_cell.length_b   1.000
_cell.length_c   1.000
_cell.angle_alpha   90.00
_cell.angle_beta   90.00
_cell.angle_gamma   90.00
#
_symmetry.space_group_name_H-M   'P 1'
#
loop_
_entity.id
_entity.type
_entity.pdbx_description
1 polymer ?
#
loop_
_entity_poly.entity_id
_entity_poly.type
_entity_poly.pdbx_seq_one_letter_code
_entity_poly.pdbx_strand_id
1 'polypeptide(L)'
;MGLVARSAGDCDGTETFEKVSNMILEAATPIPLYSSTGNTVTAECNNRCRSSNNCPAFLVNYDQEACFKLDMNSEGQRDELKPAPARVNYFEKVCLQ
;
A
#
# COMPACT_ATOMS: atom_id res chain seq x y z
N MET A 1 21.69 -4.30 -27.15
CA MET A 1 21.58 -4.70 -25.73
C MET A 1 20.59 -3.75 -25.08
N GLY A 2 19.31 -4.10 -25.05
CA GLY A 2 18.25 -3.26 -24.48
C GLY A 2 17.98 -3.69 -23.05
N LEU A 3 18.10 -2.77 -22.09
CA LEU A 3 17.53 -2.96 -20.75
C LEU A 3 16.01 -3.03 -20.92
N VAL A 4 15.43 -4.20 -20.70
CA VAL A 4 13.98 -4.31 -20.48
C VAL A 4 13.75 -3.89 -19.03
N ALA A 5 13.36 -2.64 -18.82
CA ALA A 5 12.75 -2.25 -17.56
C ALA A 5 11.49 -3.09 -17.40
N ARG A 6 11.52 -4.08 -16.49
CA ARG A 6 10.31 -4.80 -16.10
C ARG A 6 9.31 -3.75 -15.65
N SER A 7 8.17 -3.66 -16.34
CA SER A 7 7.06 -2.86 -15.84
C SER A 7 6.78 -3.30 -14.40
N ALA A 8 6.65 -2.35 -13.48
CA ALA A 8 6.27 -2.57 -12.08
C ALA A 8 4.80 -3.06 -11.96
N GLY A 9 4.45 -4.10 -12.71
CA GLY A 9 3.07 -4.56 -12.89
C GLY A 9 2.92 -6.00 -13.37
N ASP A 10 4.00 -6.78 -13.52
CA ASP A 10 3.89 -8.21 -13.87
C ASP A 10 4.48 -9.06 -12.75
N CYS A 11 3.62 -9.42 -11.80
CA CYS A 11 3.93 -10.39 -10.75
C CYS A 11 3.78 -11.80 -11.35
N ASP A 12 4.90 -12.50 -11.56
CA ASP A 12 4.94 -13.91 -11.94
C ASP A 12 4.75 -14.79 -10.69
N GLY A 13 3.56 -14.71 -10.10
CA GLY A 13 3.24 -15.30 -8.80
C GLY A 13 1.88 -14.86 -8.26
N THR A 14 1.63 -15.07 -6.96
CA THR A 14 0.40 -14.59 -6.31
C THR A 14 0.61 -13.20 -5.73
N GLU A 15 -0.12 -12.22 -6.27
CA GLU A 15 -0.13 -10.86 -5.72
C GLU A 15 -0.91 -10.81 -4.39
N THR A 16 -0.22 -10.41 -3.33
CA THR A 16 -0.80 -10.20 -2.00
C THR A 16 -0.23 -8.95 -1.35
N PHE A 17 -0.58 -8.71 -0.09
CA PHE A 17 -0.04 -7.61 0.68
C PHE A 17 0.56 -8.08 1.99
N GLU A 18 1.76 -7.61 2.28
CA GLU A 18 2.33 -7.68 3.62
C GLU A 18 1.74 -6.55 4.46
N LYS A 19 1.30 -6.88 5.68
CA LYS A 19 0.80 -5.89 6.65
C LYS A 19 1.90 -5.55 7.64
N VAL A 20 2.24 -4.27 7.74
CA VAL A 20 3.09 -3.73 8.79
C VAL A 20 2.22 -2.86 9.71
N SER A 21 2.03 -3.34 10.94
CA SER A 21 1.05 -2.74 11.85
C SER A 21 1.59 -1.47 12.51
N ASN A 22 0.75 -0.44 12.68
CA ASN A 22 1.10 0.83 13.33
C ASN A 22 2.32 1.54 12.69
N MET A 23 2.50 1.39 11.38
CA MET A 23 3.58 2.04 10.63
C MET A 23 3.03 2.91 9.50
N ILE A 24 3.79 3.95 9.17
CA ILE A 24 3.66 4.74 7.94
C ILE A 24 5.00 4.75 7.20
N LEU A 25 4.96 4.96 5.90
CA LEU A 25 6.15 5.24 5.09
C LEU A 25 6.23 6.76 4.89
N GLU A 26 7.15 7.44 5.60
CA GLU A 26 7.20 8.92 5.63
C GLU A 26 7.52 9.53 4.27
N ALA A 27 8.32 8.84 3.46
CA ALA A 27 8.69 9.29 2.11
C ALA A 27 7.55 9.19 1.08
N ALA A 28 6.46 8.49 1.39
CA ALA A 28 5.38 8.24 0.45
C ALA A 28 4.27 9.30 0.50
N THR A 29 3.69 9.60 -0.65
CA THR A 29 2.54 10.51 -0.76
C THR A 29 1.23 9.71 -0.70
N PRO A 30 0.37 9.93 0.32
CA PRO A 30 -0.93 9.28 0.39
C PRO A 30 -1.95 9.93 -0.55
N ILE A 31 -2.58 9.12 -1.41
CA ILE A 31 -3.62 9.53 -2.35
C ILE A 31 -4.93 8.83 -1.94
N PRO A 32 -6.03 9.57 -1.68
CA PRO A 32 -7.30 8.98 -1.27
C PRO A 32 -7.77 7.88 -2.21
N LEU A 33 -8.12 6.72 -1.65
CA LEU A 33 -8.55 5.55 -2.41
C LEU A 33 -10.00 5.19 -2.11
N TYR A 34 -10.38 5.20 -0.83
CA TYR A 34 -11.73 4.87 -0.38
C TYR A 34 -11.98 5.34 1.05
N SER A 35 -13.22 5.67 1.37
CA SER A 35 -13.69 5.90 2.73
C SER A 35 -15.14 5.45 2.87
N SER A 36 -15.50 4.96 4.05
CA SER A 36 -16.88 4.58 4.36
C SER A 36 -17.11 4.59 5.86
N THR A 37 -17.76 5.66 6.32
CA THR A 37 -18.02 5.86 7.74
C THR A 37 -18.91 4.74 8.30
N GLY A 38 -18.56 4.21 9.47
CA GLY A 38 -19.23 3.12 10.16
C GLY A 38 -18.93 1.72 9.61
N ASN A 39 -17.99 1.58 8.66
CA ASN A 39 -17.67 0.31 8.01
C ASN A 39 -16.18 -0.02 8.08
N THR A 40 -15.84 -1.30 8.05
CA THR A 40 -14.46 -1.74 7.90
C THR A 40 -14.02 -1.58 6.44
N VAL A 41 -12.95 -0.80 6.22
CA VAL A 41 -12.52 -0.47 4.84
C VAL A 41 -11.43 -1.40 4.29
N THR A 42 -10.76 -2.20 5.12
CA THR A 42 -9.54 -2.95 4.74
C THR A 42 -9.71 -3.81 3.48
N ALA A 43 -10.80 -4.57 3.36
CA ALA A 43 -11.04 -5.42 2.19
C ALA A 43 -11.26 -4.61 0.91
N GLU A 44 -12.02 -3.52 0.99
CA GLU A 44 -12.22 -2.58 -0.12
C GLU A 44 -10.90 -1.92 -0.54
N CYS A 45 -10.07 -1.51 0.42
CA CYS A 45 -8.77 -0.92 0.16
C CYS A 45 -7.82 -1.87 -0.57
N ASN A 46 -7.81 -3.13 -0.14
CA ASN A 46 -7.05 -4.18 -0.82
C ASN A 46 -7.52 -4.34 -2.27
N ASN A 47 -8.81 -4.58 -2.49
CA ASN A 47 -9.37 -4.80 -3.83
C ASN A 47 -9.15 -3.60 -4.76
N ARG A 48 -9.30 -2.37 -4.23
CA ARG A 48 -9.10 -1.14 -4.99
C ARG A 48 -7.63 -0.90 -5.31
N CYS A 49 -6.72 -1.20 -4.39
CA CYS A 49 -5.29 -1.09 -4.65
C CYS A 49 -4.85 -2.11 -5.72
N ARG A 50 -5.31 -3.36 -5.63
CA ARG A 50 -5.07 -4.38 -6.67
C ARG A 50 -5.53 -3.92 -8.06
N SER A 51 -6.73 -3.33 -8.11
CA SER A 51 -7.34 -2.88 -9.37
C SER A 51 -6.81 -1.52 -9.86
N SER A 52 -6.02 -0.83 -9.04
CA SER A 52 -5.47 0.48 -9.38
C SER A 52 -4.12 0.33 -10.07
N ASN A 53 -3.95 1.04 -11.18
CA ASN A 53 -2.63 1.23 -11.76
C ASN A 53 -1.73 1.95 -10.75
N ASN A 54 -0.48 1.50 -10.66
CA ASN A 54 0.55 2.07 -9.79
C ASN A 54 0.10 2.17 -8.32
N CYS A 55 -0.30 1.04 -7.74
CA CYS A 55 -0.54 0.92 -6.29
C CYS A 55 0.45 -0.08 -5.68
N PRO A 56 1.70 0.34 -5.42
CA PRO A 56 2.71 -0.51 -4.79
C PRO A 56 2.46 -0.70 -3.28
N ALA A 57 1.68 0.17 -2.64
CA ALA A 57 1.29 0.06 -1.24
C ALA A 57 0.01 0.87 -0.95
N PHE A 58 -0.64 0.61 0.19
CA PHE A 58 -1.72 1.43 0.72
C PHE A 58 -1.69 1.56 2.24
N LEU A 59 -2.24 2.64 2.77
CA LEU A 59 -2.47 2.87 4.18
C LEU A 59 -3.95 2.74 4.51
N VAL A 60 -4.28 2.03 5.59
CA VAL A 60 -5.62 2.07 6.19
C VAL A 60 -5.55 2.92 7.45
N ASN A 61 -6.36 3.97 7.51
CA ASN A 61 -6.56 4.77 8.71
C ASN A 61 -7.89 4.39 9.36
N TYR A 62 -7.82 3.77 10.53
CA TYR A 62 -9.00 3.27 11.26
C TYR A 62 -9.74 4.35 12.04
N ASP A 63 -9.11 5.50 12.28
CA ASP A 63 -9.77 6.64 12.92
C ASP A 63 -10.62 7.41 11.90
N GLN A 64 -10.19 7.42 10.64
CA GLN A 64 -10.89 8.06 9.53
C GLN A 64 -11.82 7.11 8.75
N GLU A 65 -11.76 5.81 9.04
CA GLU A 65 -12.47 4.77 8.29
C GLU A 65 -12.24 4.94 6.77
N ALA A 66 -10.97 5.14 6.42
CA ALA A 66 -10.51 5.50 5.09
C ALA A 66 -9.17 4.85 4.75
N CYS A 67 -8.84 4.83 3.47
CA CYS A 67 -7.54 4.40 3.00
C CYS A 67 -7.04 5.20 1.81
N PHE A 68 -5.72 5.11 1.66
CA PHE A 68 -4.94 5.89 0.73
C PHE A 68 -4.02 4.94 -0.01
N LYS A 69 -3.98 4.99 -1.34
CA LYS A 69 -2.88 4.35 -2.06
C LYS A 69 -1.64 5.22 -1.90
N LEU A 70 -0.47 4.59 -1.93
CA LEU A 70 0.81 5.28 -1.91
C LEU A 70 1.41 5.27 -3.32
N ASP A 71 2.20 6.29 -3.62
CA ASP A 71 2.96 6.39 -4.87
C ASP A 71 4.23 5.51 -4.89
N MET A 72 4.65 4.99 -3.74
CA MET A 72 5.80 4.09 -3.60
C MET A 72 5.60 3.05 -2.49
N ASN A 73 6.43 2.01 -2.52
CA ASN A 73 6.61 1.03 -1.44
C ASN A 73 7.90 1.34 -0.64
N SER A 74 8.24 0.48 0.32
CA SER A 74 9.42 0.64 1.16
C SER A 74 10.73 0.16 0.51
N GLU A 75 10.70 -0.29 -0.75
CA GLU A 75 11.89 -0.79 -1.44
C GLU A 75 12.94 0.33 -1.59
N GLY A 76 14.16 0.07 -1.11
CA GLY A 76 15.24 1.07 -1.05
C GLY A 76 15.07 2.17 0.00
N GLN A 77 13.95 2.19 0.75
CA GLN A 77 13.59 3.23 1.72
C GLN A 77 13.02 2.64 3.02
N ARG A 78 13.45 1.43 3.41
CA ARG A 78 12.92 0.74 4.60
C ARG A 78 13.12 1.54 5.89
N ASP A 79 14.19 2.33 5.97
CA ASP A 79 14.45 3.20 7.13
C ASP A 79 13.42 4.32 7.28
N GLU A 80 12.63 4.62 6.23
CA GLU A 80 11.53 5.59 6.24
C GLU A 80 10.20 4.99 6.74
N LEU A 81 10.16 3.68 7.04
CA LEU A 81 9.04 3.09 7.78
C LEU A 81 9.16 3.51 9.24
N LYS A 82 8.25 4.39 9.69
CA LYS A 82 8.21 4.92 11.05
C LYS A 82 6.93 4.53 11.78
N PRO A 83 6.96 4.45 13.13
CA PRO A 83 5.76 4.32 13.93
C PRO A 83 4.76 5.42 13.60
N ALA A 84 3.51 5.02 13.39
CA ALA A 84 2.46 5.96 13.05
C ALA A 84 1.91 6.67 14.29
N PRO A 85 1.60 7.98 14.20
CA PRO A 85 0.98 8.72 15.29
C PRO A 85 -0.53 8.44 15.45
N ALA A 86 -1.18 7.90 14.41
CA ALA A 86 -2.60 7.56 14.39
C ALA A 86 -2.82 6.04 14.30
N ARG A 87 -4.06 5.56 14.47
CA ARG A 87 -4.38 4.14 14.28
C ARG A 87 -4.39 3.83 12.78
N VAL A 88 -3.23 3.47 12.26
CA VAL A 88 -3.05 3.13 10.84
C VAL A 88 -2.25 1.85 10.68
N ASN A 89 -2.47 1.16 9.56
CA ASN A 89 -1.64 0.04 9.13
C ASN A 89 -1.18 0.27 7.70
N TYR A 90 0.10 -0.01 7.46
CA TYR A 90 0.74 -0.02 6.15
C TYR A 90 0.61 -1.40 5.51
N PHE A 91 0.26 -1.41 4.23
CA PHE A 91 0.13 -2.63 3.43
C PHE A 91 0.96 -2.49 2.16
N GLU A 92 2.00 -3.30 2.03
CA GLU A 92 2.89 -3.29 0.86
C GLU A 92 2.49 -4.42 -0.09
N LYS A 93 2.37 -4.10 -1.38
CA LYS A 93 2.13 -5.10 -2.42
C LYS A 93 3.37 -5.97 -2.56
N VAL A 94 3.19 -7.28 -2.43
CA VAL A 94 4.25 -8.28 -2.59
C VAL A 94 3.83 -9.36 -3.57
N CYS A 95 4.81 -9.95 -4.24
CA CYS A 95 4.63 -11.07 -5.15
C CYS A 95 5.21 -12.33 -4.50
N LEU A 96 4.35 -13.29 -4.17
CA LEU A 96 4.79 -14.57 -3.59
C LEU A 96 5.03 -15.61 -4.69
N GLN A 97 6.11 -16.39 -4.52
CA GLN A 97 6.50 -17.51 -5.38
C GLN A 97 6.29 -18.85 -4.67
#